data_AF-A0A847LSY8-F1
#
_entry.id   AF-A0A847LSY8-F1
#
_cell.length_a   1.000
_cell.length_b   1.000
_cell.length_c   1.000
_cell.angle_alpha   90.00
_cell.angle_beta   90.00
_cell.angle_gamma   90.00
#
_symmetry.space_group_name_H-M   'P 1'
#
loop_
_entity.id
_entity.type
_entity.pdbx_description
1 polymer ?
#
loop_
_entity_poly.entity_id
_entity_poly.type
_entity_poly.pdbx_seq_one_letter_code
_entity_poly.pdbx_strand_id
1 'polypeptide(L)'
;VTHTSIVFIRSIMLAVVARRNADPRTFGELFYACYDEIQDITLMEALALLLELLKSTMKNFLVLSEDKVKELLIYFVNSLPAWLRGKVLLLNCES
;
A
#
# COMPACT_ATOMS: atom_id res chain seq x y z
N VAL A 1 -26.33 -39.74 -16.00
CA VAL A 1 -25.89 -38.32 -15.91
C VAL A 1 -26.82 -37.48 -15.04
N THR A 2 -28.15 -37.51 -15.21
CA THR A 2 -29.11 -36.75 -14.39
C THR A 2 -29.08 -37.08 -12.89
N HIS A 3 -29.10 -38.35 -12.51
CA HIS A 3 -29.08 -38.75 -11.09
C HIS A 3 -27.79 -38.33 -10.37
N THR A 4 -26.64 -38.52 -11.02
CA THR A 4 -25.35 -38.05 -10.50
C THR A 4 -25.33 -36.53 -10.38
N SER A 5 -25.83 -35.79 -11.37
CA SER A 5 -25.92 -34.32 -11.31
C SER A 5 -26.81 -33.84 -10.15
N ILE A 6 -27.95 -34.50 -9.90
CA ILE A 6 -28.83 -34.16 -8.77
C ILE A 6 -28.11 -34.38 -7.43
N VAL A 7 -27.40 -35.50 -7.27
CA VAL A 7 -26.62 -35.81 -6.07
C VAL A 7 -25.50 -34.77 -5.88
N PHE A 8 -24.77 -34.43 -6.94
CA PHE A 8 -23.72 -33.41 -6.89
C PHE A 8 -24.25 -32.03 -6.53
N ILE A 9 -25.36 -31.60 -7.12
CA ILE A 9 -26.00 -30.30 -6.83
C ILE A 9 -26.40 -30.23 -5.35
N ARG A 10 -26.98 -31.31 -4.81
CA ARG A 10 -27.35 -31.38 -3.39
C ARG A 10 -26.13 -31.30 -2.47
N SER A 11 -25.04 -32.00 -2.80
CA SER A 11 -23.79 -31.95 -2.04
C SER A 11 -23.15 -30.57 -2.08
N ILE A 12 -23.16 -29.90 -3.24
CA ILE A 12 -22.65 -28.53 -3.37
C ILE A 12 -23.50 -27.56 -2.54
N MET A 13 -24.82 -27.66 -2.61
CA MET A 13 -25.73 -26.80 -1.84
C MET A 13 -25.51 -26.97 -0.33
N LEU A 14 -25.42 -28.21 0.15
CA LEU A 14 -25.17 -28.50 1.57
C LEU A 14 -23.78 -28.00 2.02
N ALA A 15 -22.75 -28.16 1.18
CA ALA A 15 -21.43 -27.63 1.47
C ALA A 15 -21.41 -26.09 1.57
N VAL A 16 -22.16 -25.40 0.71
CA VAL A 16 -22.31 -23.94 0.76
C VAL A 16 -23.02 -23.49 2.04
N VAL A 17 -24.10 -24.18 2.43
CA VAL A 17 -24.82 -23.89 3.68
C VAL A 17 -23.95 -24.18 4.90
N ALA A 18 -23.25 -25.31 4.91
CA ALA A 18 -22.32 -25.67 5.99
C ALA A 18 -21.20 -24.63 6.13
N ARG A 19 -20.61 -24.19 5.00
CA ARG A 19 -19.59 -23.14 5.00
C ARG A 19 -20.13 -21.82 5.54
N ARG A 20 -21.31 -21.38 5.12
CA ARG A 20 -21.94 -20.14 5.64
C ARG A 20 -22.25 -20.20 7.14
N ASN A 21 -22.55 -21.39 7.67
CA ASN A 21 -22.90 -21.56 9.08
C ASN A 21 -21.69 -21.83 9.99
N ALA A 22 -20.61 -22.40 9.45
CA ALA A 22 -19.41 -22.78 10.22
C ALA A 22 -18.24 -21.79 10.05
N ASP A 23 -18.16 -21.09 8.91
CA ASP A 23 -17.14 -20.10 8.62
C ASP A 23 -17.76 -18.70 8.79
N PRO A 24 -17.46 -17.97 9.89
CA PRO A 24 -17.94 -16.61 10.06
C PRO A 24 -17.31 -15.65 9.05
N ARG A 25 -16.24 -16.07 8.33
CA ARG A 25 -15.57 -15.21 7.37
C ARG A 25 -16.39 -15.04 6.12
N THR A 26 -17.03 -13.88 6.06
CA THR A 26 -17.66 -13.42 4.83
C THR A 26 -16.59 -13.17 3.76
N PHE A 27 -16.98 -13.16 2.48
CA PHE A 27 -16.10 -12.68 1.41
C PHE A 27 -15.51 -11.29 1.69
N GLY A 28 -16.23 -10.46 2.47
CA GLY A 28 -15.72 -9.19 2.96
C GLY A 28 -14.53 -9.34 3.90
N GLU A 29 -14.57 -10.28 4.85
CA GLU A 29 -13.44 -10.54 5.75
C GLU A 29 -12.22 -11.11 5.01
N LEU A 30 -12.44 -11.96 3.99
CA LEU A 30 -11.37 -12.40 3.11
C LEU A 30 -10.78 -11.24 2.29
N PHE A 31 -11.63 -10.35 1.76
CA PHE A 31 -11.18 -9.14 1.07
C PHE A 31 -10.35 -8.24 1.99
N TYR A 32 -10.79 -8.00 3.23
CA TYR A 32 -10.03 -7.21 4.20
C TYR A 32 -8.73 -7.89 4.64
N ALA A 33 -8.73 -9.20 4.85
CA ALA A 33 -7.51 -9.94 5.14
C ALA A 33 -6.50 -9.87 3.98
N CYS A 34 -6.97 -10.00 2.74
CA CYS A 34 -6.14 -9.79 1.56
C CYS A 34 -5.71 -8.32 1.41
N TYR A 35 -6.56 -7.35 1.75
CA TYR A 35 -6.23 -5.93 1.71
C TYR A 35 -5.14 -5.55 2.71
N ASP A 36 -5.21 -6.08 3.94
CA ASP A 36 -4.15 -5.92 4.95
C ASP A 36 -2.83 -6.57 4.50
N GLU A 37 -2.88 -7.73 3.83
CA GLU A 37 -1.70 -8.38 3.25
C GLU A 37 -1.16 -7.65 2.00
N ILE A 38 -2.02 -6.95 1.25
CA ILE A 38 -1.68 -6.15 0.05
C ILE A 38 -1.56 -4.65 0.41
N GLN A 39 -1.32 -4.30 1.68
CA GLN A 39 -1.02 -2.91 2.02
C GLN A 39 0.38 -2.54 1.49
N ASP A 40 0.44 -2.33 0.19
CA ASP A 40 1.54 -1.74 -0.55
C ASP A 40 1.94 -0.43 0.13
N ILE A 41 3.26 -0.17 0.11
CA ILE A 41 3.93 1.02 0.60
C ILE A 41 2.99 2.22 0.53
N THR A 42 2.63 2.77 1.68
CA THR A 42 1.72 3.90 1.75
C THR A 42 2.28 5.07 0.95
N LEU A 43 1.41 5.95 0.43
CA LEU A 43 1.85 7.13 -0.32
C LEU A 43 2.95 7.93 0.41
N MET A 44 2.88 7.97 1.74
CA MET A 44 3.86 8.63 2.60
C MET A 44 5.23 7.95 2.57
N GLU A 45 5.25 6.63 2.72
CA GLU A 45 6.47 5.82 2.65
C GLU A 45 7.08 5.86 1.25
N ALA A 46 6.25 5.82 0.20
CA ALA A 46 6.72 5.94 -1.18
C ALA A 46 7.36 7.31 -1.44
N LEU A 47 6.76 8.39 -0.92
CA LEU A 47 7.33 9.74 -0.97
C LEU A 47 8.65 9.85 -0.22
N ALA A 48 8.75 9.28 0.98
CA ALA A 48 9.99 9.26 1.75
C ALA A 48 11.11 8.53 0.98
N LEU A 49 10.82 7.35 0.42
CA LEU A 49 11.77 6.59 -0.38
C LEU A 49 12.22 7.35 -1.63
N LEU A 50 11.31 8.02 -2.34
CA LEU A 50 11.65 8.85 -3.49
C LEU A 50 12.55 10.04 -3.13
N LEU A 51 12.30 10.69 -2.00
CA LEU A 51 13.12 11.81 -1.52
C LEU A 51 14.52 11.36 -1.10
N GLU A 52 14.65 10.22 -0.43
CA GLU A 52 15.96 9.67 -0.06
C GLU A 52 16.73 9.19 -1.30
N LEU A 53 16.05 8.59 -2.28
CA LEU A 53 16.65 8.23 -3.56
C LEU A 53 17.15 9.47 -4.30
N LEU A 54 16.33 10.52 -4.40
CA LEU A 54 16.71 11.80 -5.02
C LEU A 54 17.96 12.38 -4.37
N LYS A 55 18.00 12.44 -3.03
CA LYS A 55 19.15 12.88 -2.24
C LYS A 55 20.41 12.08 -2.56
N SER A 56 20.31 10.74 -2.59
CA SER A 56 21.42 9.84 -2.92
C SER A 56 21.91 10.05 -4.35
N THR A 57 21.00 10.13 -5.32
CA THR A 57 21.32 10.42 -6.72
C THR A 57 22.05 11.76 -6.86
N MET A 58 21.60 12.80 -6.16
CA MET A 58 22.29 14.09 -6.19
C MET A 58 23.71 14.03 -5.62
N LYS A 59 23.92 13.34 -4.50
CA LYS A 59 25.28 13.17 -3.94
C LYS A 59 26.20 12.43 -4.91
N ASN A 60 25.70 11.37 -5.53
CA ASN A 60 26.49 10.50 -6.38
C ASN A 60 26.79 11.08 -7.77
N PHE A 61 25.82 11.76 -8.39
CA PHE A 61 25.95 12.26 -9.76
C PHE A 61 26.34 13.74 -9.84
N LEU A 62 25.93 14.57 -8.88
CA LEU A 62 26.19 16.01 -8.90
C LEU A 62 27.34 16.41 -7.96
N VAL A 63 27.89 15.48 -7.16
CA VAL A 63 29.00 15.69 -6.22
C VAL A 63 28.76 16.92 -5.32
N LEU A 64 27.51 17.11 -4.90
CA LEU A 64 27.11 18.25 -4.08
C LEU A 64 27.48 18.01 -2.62
N SER A 65 27.85 19.08 -1.92
CA SER A 65 27.98 19.04 -0.46
C SER A 65 26.63 18.79 0.21
N GLU A 66 26.65 18.21 1.42
CA GLU A 66 25.43 17.95 2.21
C GLU A 66 24.53 19.19 2.34
N ASP A 67 25.14 20.36 2.55
CA ASP A 67 24.39 21.62 2.71
C ASP A 67 23.66 22.01 1.42
N LYS A 68 24.30 21.84 0.26
CA LYS A 68 23.68 22.12 -1.04
C LYS A 68 22.58 21.12 -1.38
N VAL A 69 22.75 19.85 -0.99
CA VAL A 69 21.71 18.84 -1.14
C VAL A 69 20.49 19.18 -0.28
N LYS A 70 20.70 19.57 0.98
CA LYS A 70 19.61 20.01 1.88
C LYS A 70 18.88 21.24 1.33
N GLU A 71 19.62 22.25 0.88
CA GLU A 71 19.05 23.48 0.30
C GLU A 71 18.16 23.16 -0.91
N LEU A 72 18.63 22.31 -1.83
CA LEU A 72 17.84 21.92 -3.00
C LEU A 72 16.61 21.09 -2.63
N LEU A 73 16.72 20.16 -1.67
CA LEU A 73 15.58 19.37 -1.20
C LEU A 73 14.50 20.26 -0.59
N ILE A 74 14.89 21.24 0.23
CA ILE A 74 13.96 22.21 0.81
C ILE A 74 13.26 23.02 -0.30
N TYR A 75 14.03 23.50 -1.28
CA TYR A 75 13.47 24.21 -2.43
C TYR A 75 12.49 23.33 -3.24
N PHE A 76 12.86 22.08 -3.48
CA PHE A 76 12.02 21.10 -4.18
C PHE A 76 10.71 20.87 -3.44
N VAL A 77 10.75 20.57 -2.13
CA VAL A 77 9.57 20.35 -1.29
C VAL A 77 8.66 21.58 -1.26
N ASN A 78 9.23 22.78 -1.19
CA ASN A 78 8.47 24.03 -1.22
C ASN A 78 7.80 24.31 -2.58
N SER A 79 8.34 23.74 -3.66
CA SER A 79 7.79 23.84 -5.01
C SER A 79 6.68 22.81 -5.28
N LEU A 80 6.46 21.85 -4.38
CA LEU A 80 5.39 20.86 -4.53
C LEU A 80 4.01 21.50 -4.35
N PRO A 81 2.96 20.94 -4.99
CA PRO A 81 1.58 21.34 -4.75
C PRO A 81 1.19 21.28 -3.27
N ALA A 82 0.29 22.16 -2.83
CA ALA A 82 -0.08 22.28 -1.41
C ALA A 82 -0.54 20.96 -0.77
N TRP A 83 -1.29 20.14 -1.50
CA TRP A 83 -1.78 18.84 -1.04
C TRP A 83 -0.66 17.81 -0.78
N LEU A 84 0.48 17.98 -1.45
CA LEU A 84 1.65 17.10 -1.34
C LEU A 84 2.66 17.64 -0.31
N ARG A 85 2.88 18.96 -0.29
CA ARG A 85 3.77 19.63 0.67
C ARG A 85 3.35 19.39 2.12
N GLY A 86 2.05 19.43 2.40
CA GLY A 86 1.52 19.15 3.75
C GLY A 86 1.81 17.72 4.21
N LYS A 87 1.89 16.76 3.28
CA LYS A 87 2.27 15.38 3.57
C LYS A 87 3.75 15.24 3.84
N VAL A 88 4.61 15.92 3.06
CA VAL A 88 6.07 15.84 3.25
C VAL A 88 6.51 16.44 4.59
N LEU A 89 5.89 17.53 5.05
CA LEU A 89 6.24 18.15 6.34
C LEU A 89 5.99 17.22 7.55
N LEU A 90 5.00 16.31 7.45
CA LEU A 90 4.71 15.34 8.50
C LEU A 90 5.81 14.26 8.61
N LEU A 91 6.52 13.95 7.53
CA LEU A 91 7.62 12.96 7.53
C LEU A 91 8.86 13.47 8.29
N ASN A 92 9.10 14.78 8.28
CA ASN A 92 10.26 15.37 8.95
C ASN A 92 10.09 15.56 10.47
N CYS A 93 8.90 15.26 11.02
CA CYS A 93 8.63 15.40 12.46
C CYS A 93 8.83 14.11 13.27
N GLU A 94 9.19 12.99 12.63
CA GLU A 94 9.40 11.70 13.31
C GLU A 94 10.90 11.32 13.45
N SER A 95 11.80 12.30 13.52
CA SER A 95 13.23 12.09 13.81
C SER A 95 13.70 12.88 15.01
#